data_AF-A0A815AZI3-F1
#
_entry.id   AF-A0A815AZI3-F1
#
_cell.length_a   1.000
_cell.length_b   1.000
_cell.length_c   1.000
_cell.angle_alpha   90.00
_cell.angle_beta   90.00
_cell.angle_gamma   90.00
#
_symmetry.space_group_name_H-M   'P 1'
#
loop_
_entity.id
_entity.type
_entity.pdbx_description
1 polymer ?
#
loop_
_entity_poly.entity_id
_entity_poly.type
_entity_poly.pdbx_seq_one_letter_code
_entity_poly.pdbx_strand_id
1 'polypeptide(L)'
;NSVEVFRHHDVKRQPKLSAPDYDWEETTNLNLVLHQFEYTVTTAICIKTSSRHLQIIKRLSTRVYASPSHRDMENKGTEEAITYPKIYFSVDNFEDVRL
;
A
#
# COMPACT_ATOMS: atom_id res chain seq x y z
N ASN A 1 -19.83 -6.31 -24.85
CA ASN A 1 -19.06 -6.59 -23.62
C ASN A 1 -18.97 -5.34 -22.76
N SER A 2 -19.95 -5.12 -21.88
CA SER A 2 -19.88 -4.10 -20.83
C SER A 2 -19.19 -4.71 -19.61
N VAL A 3 -18.02 -4.18 -19.25
CA VAL A 3 -17.34 -4.54 -18.00
C VAL A 3 -18.13 -3.92 -16.85
N GLU A 4 -18.84 -4.74 -16.08
CA GLU A 4 -19.50 -4.28 -14.85
C GLU A 4 -18.45 -4.14 -13.76
N VAL A 5 -18.13 -2.89 -13.43
CA VAL A 5 -17.21 -2.54 -12.35
C VAL A 5 -18.02 -2.41 -11.06
N PHE A 6 -18.00 -3.45 -10.24
CA PHE A 6 -18.57 -3.42 -8.90
C PHE A 6 -17.66 -2.57 -7.99
N ARG A 7 -18.07 -1.34 -7.71
CA ARG A 7 -17.35 -0.45 -6.80
C ARG A 7 -17.87 -0.66 -5.38
N HIS A 8 -17.00 -1.04 -4.45
CA HIS A 8 -17.30 -1.15 -3.03
C HIS A 8 -17.95 0.16 -2.53
N HIS A 9 -19.03 0.08 -1.74
CA HIS A 9 -19.92 1.20 -1.38
C HIS A 9 -19.25 2.44 -0.71
N ASP A 10 -17.95 2.40 -0.39
CA ASP A 10 -17.14 3.51 0.14
C ASP A 10 -16.57 4.44 -0.95
N VAL A 11 -17.16 4.45 -2.16
CA VAL A 11 -16.81 5.29 -3.33
C VAL A 11 -16.81 6.81 -3.05
N LYS A 12 -17.28 7.25 -1.89
CA LYS A 12 -17.40 8.68 -1.55
C LYS A 12 -16.08 9.46 -1.55
N ARG A 13 -14.92 8.78 -1.55
CA ARG A 13 -13.60 9.43 -1.41
C ARG A 13 -12.75 9.44 -2.68
N GLN A 14 -13.27 8.95 -3.81
CA GLN A 14 -12.55 9.09 -5.07
C GLN A 14 -12.69 10.51 -5.61
N PRO A 15 -11.59 11.13 -6.09
CA PRO A 15 -11.68 12.42 -6.74
C PRO A 15 -12.61 12.34 -7.95
N LYS A 16 -13.38 13.41 -8.18
CA LYS A 16 -14.18 13.53 -9.42
C LYS A 16 -13.20 13.59 -10.59
N LEU A 17 -13.47 12.88 -11.70
CA LEU A 17 -12.64 12.87 -12.92
C LEU A 17 -12.31 14.26 -13.49
N SER A 18 -13.06 15.29 -13.12
CA SER A 18 -12.85 16.69 -13.53
C SER A 18 -12.26 17.57 -12.42
N ALA A 19 -11.76 16.98 -11.32
CA ALA A 19 -11.18 17.72 -10.22
C ALA A 19 -9.84 18.32 -10.68
N PRO A 20 -9.68 19.65 -10.65
CA PRO A 20 -8.46 20.32 -11.09
C PRO A 20 -7.29 20.12 -10.12
N ASP A 21 -7.57 19.65 -8.90
CA ASP A 21 -6.58 19.41 -7.86
C ASP A 21 -5.76 18.12 -8.08
N TYR A 22 -6.14 17.30 -9.07
CA TYR A 22 -5.49 16.03 -9.37
C TYR A 22 -4.96 16.02 -10.80
N ASP A 23 -3.67 15.72 -10.93
CA ASP A 23 -3.09 15.40 -12.23
C ASP A 23 -3.51 13.97 -12.62
N TRP A 24 -4.54 13.89 -13.46
CA TRP A 24 -5.09 12.63 -13.95
C TRP A 24 -4.14 11.90 -14.88
N GLU A 25 -3.29 12.62 -15.61
CA GLU A 25 -2.32 12.01 -16.52
C GLU A 25 -1.22 11.32 -15.72
N GLU A 26 -0.61 12.04 -14.77
CA GLU A 26 0.41 11.50 -13.88
C GLU A 26 -0.15 10.34 -13.05
N THR A 27 -1.32 10.52 -12.45
CA THR A 27 -1.99 9.49 -11.62
C THR A 27 -2.27 8.21 -12.41
N THR A 28 -2.79 8.34 -13.63
CA THR A 28 -3.10 7.18 -14.48
C THR A 28 -1.83 6.47 -14.90
N ASN A 29 -0.82 7.21 -15.35
CA ASN A 29 0.47 6.64 -15.76
C ASN A 29 1.15 5.90 -14.60
N LEU A 30 1.21 6.53 -13.43
CA LEU A 30 1.76 5.93 -12.23
C LEU A 30 1.02 4.64 -11.87
N ASN A 31 -0.32 4.67 -11.88
CA ASN A 31 -1.12 3.49 -11.56
C ASN A 31 -0.86 2.32 -12.54
N LEU A 32 -0.79 2.60 -13.84
CA LEU A 32 -0.46 1.59 -14.86
C LEU A 32 0.90 0.95 -14.63
N VAL A 33 1.92 1.75 -14.30
CA VAL A 33 3.27 1.26 -14.00
C VAL A 33 3.25 0.41 -12.73
N LEU A 34 2.60 0.85 -11.65
CA LEU A 34 2.58 0.13 -10.38
C LEU A 34 1.98 -1.28 -10.51
N HIS A 35 0.94 -1.43 -11.33
CA HIS A 35 0.29 -2.72 -11.57
C HIS A 35 1.16 -3.74 -12.34
N GLN A 36 2.29 -3.34 -12.91
CA GLN A 36 3.22 -4.24 -13.60
C GLN A 36 4.22 -4.92 -12.66
N PHE A 37 4.25 -4.55 -11.38
CA PHE A 37 5.22 -5.07 -10.42
C PHE A 37 4.56 -5.85 -9.29
N GLU A 38 5.30 -6.81 -8.76
CA GLU A 38 4.97 -7.48 -7.51
C GLU A 38 5.80 -6.89 -6.37
N TYR A 39 5.13 -6.50 -5.29
CA TYR A 39 5.78 -5.89 -4.14
C TYR A 39 5.78 -6.85 -2.96
N THR A 40 6.92 -6.95 -2.28
CA THR A 40 7.10 -7.78 -1.09
C THR A 40 7.76 -6.95 0.00
N VAL A 41 7.14 -6.90 1.18
CA VAL A 41 7.75 -6.34 2.38
C VAL A 41 8.42 -7.48 3.13
N THR A 42 9.69 -7.28 3.50
CA THR A 42 10.47 -8.25 4.26
C THR A 42 10.91 -7.66 5.59
N THR A 43 10.49 -8.29 6.67
CA THR A 43 10.88 -7.96 8.04
C THR A 43 11.73 -9.08 8.61
N ALA A 44 12.85 -8.74 9.25
CA ALA A 44 13.75 -9.72 9.83
C ALA A 44 14.19 -9.33 11.25
N ILE A 45 14.26 -10.32 12.14
CA ILE A 45 14.87 -10.20 13.47
C ILE A 45 16.33 -10.64 13.33
N CYS A 46 17.25 -9.77 13.69
CA CYS A 46 18.69 -10.01 13.54
C CYS A 46 19.44 -9.83 14.87
N ILE A 47 20.41 -10.71 15.16
CA ILE A 47 21.42 -10.47 16.20
C ILE A 47 22.65 -9.85 15.55
N LYS A 48 23.16 -8.77 16.15
CA LYS A 48 24.44 -8.18 15.77
C LYS A 48 25.57 -8.98 16.41
N THR A 49 26.25 -9.81 15.63
CA THR A 49 27.36 -10.65 16.12
C THR A 49 28.72 -9.94 15.99
N SER A 50 28.81 -8.91 15.16
CA SER A 50 29.99 -8.04 15.03
C SER A 50 29.62 -6.67 14.44
N SER A 51 30.56 -5.74 14.35
CA SER A 51 30.35 -4.39 13.80
C SER A 51 29.81 -4.39 12.36
N ARG A 52 30.08 -5.45 11.59
CA ARG A 52 29.64 -5.61 10.20
C ARG A 52 28.83 -6.88 9.94
N HIS A 53 28.46 -7.62 10.97
CA HIS A 53 27.78 -8.91 10.81
C HIS A 53 26.45 -8.94 11.57
N LEU A 54 25.38 -9.08 10.80
CA LEU A 54 24.01 -9.27 11.29
C LEU A 54 23.60 -10.70 10.93
N GLN A 55 23.32 -11.51 11.94
CA GLN A 55 22.78 -12.85 11.76
C GLN A 55 21.25 -12.76 11.81
N ILE A 56 20.58 -13.21 10.74
CA ILE A 56 19.12 -13.27 10.68
C ILE A 56 18.65 -14.48 11.51
N ILE A 57 17.83 -14.23 12.53
CA ILE A 57 17.19 -15.26 13.36
C ILE A 57 15.87 -15.70 12.73
N LYS A 58 15.05 -14.73 12.34
CA LYS A 58 13.72 -14.95 11.76
C LYS A 58 13.50 -13.92 10.66
N ARG A 59 12.88 -14.35 9.57
CA ARG A 59 12.51 -13.49 8.44
C ARG A 59 11.07 -13.80 8.05
N LEU A 60 10.29 -12.75 7.83
CA LEU A 60 8.94 -12.82 7.29
C LEU A 60 8.89 -11.96 6.02
N SER A 61 8.41 -12.55 4.93
CA SER A 61 8.18 -11.84 3.67
C SER A 61 6.71 -11.95 3.34
N THR A 62 6.06 -10.82 3.12
CA THR A 62 4.63 -10.74 2.84
C THR A 62 4.42 -9.93 1.56
N ARG A 63 3.62 -10.47 0.66
CA ARG A 63 3.19 -9.75 -0.54
C ARG A 63 2.30 -8.59 -0.14
N VAL A 64 2.57 -7.42 -0.68
CA VAL A 64 1.80 -6.20 -0.47
C VAL A 64 1.37 -5.63 -1.82
N TYR A 65 0.43 -4.69 -1.78
CA TYR A 65 -0.07 -4.02 -2.97
C TYR A 65 0.19 -2.52 -2.85
N ALA A 66 0.66 -1.93 -3.94
CA ALA A 66 0.77 -0.49 -4.06
C ALA A 66 -0.64 0.13 -3.99
N SER A 67 -0.81 1.11 -3.11
CA SER A 67 -2.09 1.79 -2.97
C SER A 67 -1.90 3.30 -2.75
N PRO A 68 -2.65 4.17 -3.45
CA PRO A 68 -2.68 5.60 -3.17
C PRO A 68 -3.56 5.93 -1.96
N SER A 69 -4.22 4.91 -1.41
CA SER A 69 -5.07 5.03 -0.23
C SER A 69 -4.19 5.10 1.01
N HIS A 70 -4.22 6.24 1.67
CA HIS A 70 -3.56 6.46 2.94
C HIS A 70 -4.58 6.38 4.07
N ARG A 71 -4.31 5.52 5.05
CA ARG A 71 -5.02 5.48 6.32
C ARG A 71 -4.09 6.01 7.40
N ASP A 72 -4.53 7.07 8.08
CA ASP A 72 -3.80 7.58 9.23
C ASP A 72 -3.87 6.55 10.36
N MET A 73 -2.70 6.24 10.93
CA MET A 73 -2.53 5.30 12.04
C MET A 73 -2.46 6.01 13.40
N GLU A 74 -2.34 7.34 13.42
CA GLU A 74 -2.35 8.15 14.65
C GLU A 74 -3.77 8.26 15.23
N ASN A 75 -4.77 8.27 14.35
CA ASN A 75 -6.19 8.21 14.70
C ASN A 75 -6.75 6.83 14.35
N LYS A 76 -7.65 6.29 15.17
CA LYS A 76 -8.19 4.92 15.01
C LYS A 76 -9.09 4.79 13.76
N GLY A 77 -8.48 4.78 12.57
CA GLY A 77 -9.02 4.25 11.31
C GLY A 77 -10.28 4.92 10.76
N THR A 78 -10.60 6.15 11.12
CA THR A 78 -11.84 6.81 10.64
C THR A 78 -11.70 7.41 9.25
N GLU A 79 -10.48 7.78 8.82
CA GLU A 79 -10.27 8.52 7.58
C GLU A 79 -9.25 7.87 6.65
N GLU A 80 -9.71 7.57 5.45
CA GLU A 80 -8.93 7.11 4.31
C GLU A 80 -8.89 8.26 3.29
N ALA A 81 -7.69 8.64 2.81
CA ALA A 81 -7.51 9.72 1.85
C ALA A 81 -6.77 9.20 0.60
N ILE A 82 -7.20 9.65 -0.58
CA ILE A 82 -6.47 9.39 -1.83
C ILE A 82 -5.35 10.43 -1.94
N THR A 83 -4.11 9.95 -2.09
CA THR A 83 -2.92 10.77 -1.87
C THR A 83 -1.93 10.76 -3.05
N TYR A 84 -2.41 10.41 -4.26
CA TYR A 84 -1.58 10.51 -5.46
C TYR A 84 -0.82 11.85 -5.51
N PRO A 85 0.49 11.83 -5.87
CA PRO A 85 1.27 10.69 -6.34
C PRO A 85 1.90 9.82 -5.23
N LYS A 86 1.58 10.05 -3.95
CA LYS A 86 2.12 9.24 -2.84
C LYS A 86 1.48 7.85 -2.83
N ILE A 87 2.33 6.82 -2.78
CA ILE A 87 1.94 5.42 -2.80
C ILE A 87 2.40 4.76 -1.52
N TYR A 88 1.50 3.96 -0.95
CA TYR A 88 1.66 3.27 0.32
C TYR A 88 1.57 1.76 0.12
N PHE A 89 2.25 1.03 0.99
CA PHE A 89 2.29 -0.42 1.02
C PHE A 89 1.85 -0.90 2.40
N SER A 90 0.54 -0.93 2.61
CA SER A 90 -0.05 -1.30 3.89
C SER A 90 0.17 -2.79 4.18
N VAL A 91 0.49 -3.09 5.44
CA VAL A 91 0.57 -4.45 5.97
C VAL A 91 -0.60 -4.64 6.92
N ASP A 92 -1.73 -5.11 6.39
CA ASP A 92 -2.98 -5.24 7.17
C ASP A 92 -3.08 -6.60 7.91
N ASN A 93 -2.05 -7.44 7.81
CA ASN A 93 -2.10 -8.79 8.36
C ASN A 93 -1.64 -8.83 9.83
N PHE A 94 -2.47 -8.32 10.73
CA PHE A 94 -2.25 -8.41 12.17
C PHE A 94 -2.69 -9.76 12.78
N GLU A 95 -3.49 -10.58 12.07
CA GLU A 95 -4.14 -11.75 12.67
C GLU A 95 -3.40 -13.08 12.49
N ASP A 96 -2.48 -13.21 11.53
CA ASP A 96 -1.93 -14.52 11.14
C ASP A 96 -0.42 -14.71 11.38
N VAL A 97 0.16 -13.97 12.34
CA VAL A 97 1.54 -14.22 12.80
C VAL A 97 1.49 -15.22 13.96
N ARG A 98 1.28 -16.51 13.65
CA ARG A 98 1.62 -17.58 14.60
C ARG A 98 3.16 -17.58 14.75
N LEU A 99 3.64 -17.10 15.89
CA LEU A 99 5.06 -17.01 16.21
C LEU A 99 5.70 -18.39 16.38
#